data_AF-M2YQP1-F1
#
_entry.id   AF-M2YQP1-F1
#
_cell.length_a   1.000
_cell.length_b   1.000
_cell.length_c   1.000
_cell.angle_alpha   90.00
_cell.angle_beta   90.00
_cell.angle_gamma   90.00
#
_symmetry.space_group_name_H-M   'P 1'
#
loop_
_entity.id
_entity.type
_entity.pdbx_description
1 polymer ?
#
loop_
_entity_poly.entity_id
_entity_poly.type
_entity_poly.pdbx_seq_one_letter_code
_entity_poly.pdbx_strand_id
1 'polypeptide(L)'
;MPDPPFEFYERDRPVGFDIDLTRALARRLGRRWELVPHEGDDFETIFDELASGRFDVVASGTTVTGSRRERAAFCAPYFGSGQSLAVDTARHPAVRGVADLTGLTVGVQQGNTSEPVVKRLLAEGRIGGIRVYAYHEIDRALDELSTGGCDAFMKLGPVLRWLTRDHPHVDVVEYGITREEIALAVRLGDDVLRGELEDAQRALAQDGTLDALISRWLAPDDGTSLGTR
;
A
#
# COMPACT_ATOMS: atom_id res chain seq x y z
N MET A 1 -2.45 -0.09 -11.20
CA MET A 1 -1.27 0.57 -10.62
C MET A 1 -1.64 1.87 -9.93
N PRO A 2 -2.30 1.83 -8.75
CA PRO A 2 -2.83 3.01 -8.09
C PRO A 2 -2.26 3.26 -6.68
N ASP A 3 -1.18 2.59 -6.25
CA ASP A 3 -0.69 2.60 -4.87
C ASP A 3 0.65 3.35 -4.68
N PRO A 4 0.73 4.67 -4.94
CA PRO A 4 1.94 5.42 -4.61
C PRO A 4 2.15 5.44 -3.08
N PRO A 5 3.38 5.46 -2.56
CA PRO A 5 4.66 5.48 -3.28
C PRO A 5 5.16 4.10 -3.75
N PHE A 6 4.42 3.02 -3.53
CA PHE A 6 4.87 1.67 -3.87
C PHE A 6 4.96 1.47 -5.37
N GLU A 7 3.88 1.79 -6.07
CA GLU A 7 3.80 1.67 -7.52
C GLU A 7 2.73 2.65 -8.06
N PHE A 8 3.06 3.37 -9.13
CA PHE A 8 2.15 4.26 -9.83
C PHE A 8 2.74 4.65 -11.20
N TYR A 9 1.94 5.32 -12.02
CA TYR A 9 2.41 5.90 -13.28
C TYR A 9 2.74 7.38 -13.14
N GLU A 10 3.95 7.77 -13.56
CA GLU A 10 4.33 9.17 -13.78
C GLU A 10 4.60 9.38 -15.26
N ARG A 11 3.75 10.17 -15.93
CA ARG A 11 3.83 10.44 -17.38
C ARG A 11 3.99 9.14 -18.19
N ASP A 12 3.08 8.19 -17.96
CA ASP A 12 3.03 6.85 -18.56
C ASP A 12 4.22 5.91 -18.22
N ARG A 13 5.10 6.31 -17.30
CA ARG A 13 6.20 5.44 -16.85
C ARG A 13 5.90 4.84 -15.48
N PRO A 14 6.05 3.51 -15.31
CA PRO A 14 5.90 2.89 -14.00
C PRO A 14 7.08 3.30 -13.12
N VAL A 15 6.74 3.85 -11.96
CA VAL A 15 7.65 4.35 -10.92
C VAL A 15 7.15 3.94 -9.54
N GLY A 16 8.00 4.05 -8.53
CA GLY A 16 7.68 3.73 -7.15
C GLY A 16 8.70 2.80 -6.52
N PHE A 17 8.56 2.59 -5.21
CA PHE A 17 9.43 1.75 -4.41
C PHE A 17 9.50 0.32 -4.96
N ASP A 18 8.35 -0.34 -5.17
CA ASP A 18 8.32 -1.73 -5.61
C ASP A 18 8.83 -1.90 -7.04
N ILE A 19 8.60 -0.89 -7.89
CA ILE A 19 9.18 -0.85 -9.24
C ILE A 19 10.71 -0.79 -9.17
N ASP A 20 11.28 0.09 -8.35
CA ASP A 20 12.73 0.24 -8.22
C ASP A 20 13.36 -0.98 -7.51
N LEU A 21 12.72 -1.51 -6.47
CA LEU A 21 13.16 -2.70 -5.73
C LEU A 21 13.20 -3.93 -6.66
N THR A 22 12.11 -4.23 -7.36
CA THR A 22 12.05 -5.41 -8.24
C THR A 22 13.01 -5.31 -9.42
N ARG A 23 13.27 -4.10 -9.95
CA ARG A 23 14.33 -3.87 -10.95
C ARG A 23 15.72 -4.12 -10.38
N ALA A 24 16.00 -3.67 -9.15
CA ALA A 24 17.30 -3.90 -8.50
C ALA A 24 17.53 -5.40 -8.23
N LEU A 25 16.50 -6.11 -7.77
CA LEU A 25 16.54 -7.56 -7.56
C LEU A 25 16.79 -8.30 -8.87
N ALA A 26 16.03 -7.99 -9.93
CA ALA A 26 16.21 -8.62 -11.23
C ALA A 26 17.63 -8.42 -11.79
N ARG A 27 18.19 -7.21 -11.69
CA ARG A 27 19.59 -6.94 -12.08
C ARG A 27 20.57 -7.79 -11.29
N ARG A 28 20.38 -7.91 -9.98
CA ARG A 28 21.26 -8.70 -9.11
C ARG A 28 21.19 -10.20 -9.42
N LEU A 29 20.01 -10.69 -9.79
CA LEU A 29 19.79 -12.07 -10.21
C LEU A 29 20.19 -12.33 -11.68
N GLY A 30 20.61 -11.31 -12.44
CA GLY A 30 20.91 -11.44 -13.86
C GLY A 30 19.68 -11.80 -14.71
N ARG A 31 18.47 -11.45 -14.24
CA ARG A 31 17.19 -11.75 -14.91
C ARG A 31 16.62 -10.50 -15.58
N ARG A 32 15.82 -10.70 -16.63
CA ARG A 32 15.03 -9.63 -17.24
C ARG A 32 13.88 -9.28 -16.31
N TRP A 33 13.67 -7.98 -16.11
CA TRP A 33 12.50 -7.44 -15.42
C TRP A 33 11.41 -7.07 -16.42
N GLU A 34 10.17 -7.43 -16.10
CA GLU A 34 8.98 -7.06 -16.86
C GLU A 34 7.85 -6.75 -15.89
N LEU A 35 7.11 -5.68 -16.18
CA LEU A 35 5.93 -5.30 -15.41
C LEU A 35 4.71 -5.97 -16.03
N VAL A 36 3.94 -6.69 -15.21
CA VAL A 36 2.63 -7.19 -15.57
C VAL A 36 1.61 -6.52 -14.65
N PRO A 37 0.77 -5.60 -15.16
CA PRO A 37 -0.24 -4.94 -14.34
C PRO A 37 -1.30 -5.91 -13.84
N HIS A 38 -1.74 -5.71 -12.60
CA HIS A 38 -2.98 -6.29 -12.10
C HIS A 38 -4.18 -5.64 -12.80
N GLU A 39 -5.15 -6.45 -13.25
CA GLU A 39 -6.34 -6.00 -13.98
C GLU A 39 -7.65 -6.15 -13.18
N GLY A 40 -7.58 -6.73 -11.98
CA GLY A 40 -8.76 -6.95 -11.15
C GLY A 40 -9.22 -5.69 -10.41
N ASP A 41 -10.52 -5.65 -10.12
CA ASP A 41 -11.14 -4.63 -9.27
C ASP A 41 -11.00 -4.93 -7.78
N ASP A 42 -10.56 -6.14 -7.45
CA ASP A 42 -10.31 -6.62 -6.10
C ASP A 42 -8.86 -7.04 -5.98
N PHE A 43 -8.10 -6.37 -5.11
CA PHE A 43 -6.68 -6.68 -4.92
C PHE A 43 -6.44 -8.13 -4.53
N GLU A 44 -7.38 -8.82 -3.87
CA GLU A 44 -7.21 -10.23 -3.51
C GLU A 44 -7.13 -11.14 -4.74
N THR A 45 -7.58 -10.72 -5.92
CA THR A 45 -7.46 -11.51 -7.16
C THR A 45 -6.03 -11.55 -7.71
N ILE A 46 -5.13 -10.67 -7.24
CA ILE A 46 -3.70 -10.69 -7.59
C ILE A 46 -3.03 -12.02 -7.20
N PHE A 47 -3.51 -12.68 -6.14
CA PHE A 47 -2.97 -13.97 -5.71
C PHE A 47 -3.45 -15.14 -6.59
N ASP A 48 -4.60 -15.02 -7.25
CA ASP A 48 -5.05 -16.00 -8.25
C ASP A 48 -4.25 -15.84 -9.55
N GLU A 49 -3.98 -14.59 -9.94
CA GLU A 49 -3.09 -14.27 -11.05
C GLU A 49 -1.66 -14.79 -10.80
N LEU A 50 -1.15 -14.63 -9.58
CA LEU A 50 0.12 -15.23 -9.15
C LEU A 50 0.07 -16.75 -9.30
N ALA A 51 -0.94 -17.41 -8.73
CA ALA A 51 -1.07 -18.86 -8.73
C ALA A 51 -1.20 -19.45 -10.15
N SER A 52 -1.87 -18.73 -11.06
CA SER A 52 -2.01 -19.12 -12.47
C SER A 52 -0.74 -18.91 -13.30
N GLY A 53 0.29 -18.24 -12.75
CA GLY A 53 1.54 -17.98 -13.44
C GLY A 53 1.50 -16.77 -14.38
N ARG A 54 0.54 -15.86 -14.21
CA ARG A 54 0.48 -14.59 -14.96
C ARG A 54 1.73 -13.74 -14.72
N PHE A 55 2.27 -13.79 -13.51
CA PHE A 55 3.55 -13.21 -13.10
C PHE A 55 4.19 -14.09 -12.02
N ASP A 56 5.48 -13.88 -11.78
CA ASP A 56 6.27 -14.67 -10.84
C ASP A 56 6.35 -14.06 -9.43
N VAL A 57 6.23 -12.73 -9.33
CA VAL A 57 6.39 -11.97 -8.09
C VAL A 57 5.30 -10.90 -7.99
N VAL A 58 4.66 -10.82 -6.84
CA VAL A 58 3.81 -9.70 -6.43
C VAL A 58 4.63 -8.71 -5.61
N ALA A 59 4.66 -7.47 -6.07
CA ALA A 59 5.28 -6.32 -5.42
C ALA A 59 4.39 -5.09 -5.60
N SER A 60 3.46 -4.87 -4.66
CA SER A 60 2.47 -3.79 -4.73
C SER A 60 2.03 -3.35 -3.32
N GLY A 61 2.98 -3.04 -2.44
CA GLY A 61 2.70 -2.69 -1.04
C GLY A 61 2.03 -3.83 -0.28
N THR A 62 2.33 -5.07 -0.65
CA THR A 62 1.57 -6.25 -0.22
C THR A 62 1.79 -6.57 1.26
N THR A 63 0.76 -6.32 2.08
CA THR A 63 0.76 -6.74 3.48
C THR A 63 0.72 -8.26 3.61
N VAL A 64 1.60 -8.78 4.46
CA VAL A 64 1.62 -10.16 4.93
C VAL A 64 0.45 -10.40 5.90
N THR A 65 -0.43 -11.33 5.57
CA THR A 65 -1.53 -11.78 6.46
C THR A 65 -1.59 -13.30 6.52
N GLY A 66 -2.29 -13.83 7.54
CA GLY A 66 -2.54 -15.27 7.64
C GLY A 66 -3.24 -15.83 6.40
N SER A 67 -4.33 -15.18 5.96
CA SER A 67 -5.09 -15.61 4.77
C SER A 67 -4.27 -15.54 3.48
N ARG A 68 -3.42 -14.51 3.31
CA ARG A 68 -2.57 -14.40 2.12
C ARG A 68 -1.45 -15.43 2.12
N ARG A 69 -0.94 -15.83 3.30
CA ARG A 69 0.04 -16.93 3.43
C ARG A 69 -0.53 -18.30 3.02
N GLU A 70 -1.85 -18.46 3.04
CA GLU A 70 -2.51 -19.66 2.51
C GLU A 70 -2.60 -19.66 0.97
N ARG A 71 -2.25 -18.54 0.31
CA ARG A 71 -2.36 -18.36 -1.15
C ARG A 71 -1.03 -18.04 -1.84
N ALA A 72 -0.05 -17.51 -1.09
CA ALA A 72 1.28 -17.16 -1.59
C ALA A 72 2.36 -17.39 -0.54
N ALA A 73 3.60 -17.61 -1.00
CA ALA A 73 4.77 -17.62 -0.14
C ALA A 73 5.41 -16.22 -0.12
N PHE A 74 5.71 -15.71 1.07
CA PHE A 74 6.26 -14.37 1.25
C PHE A 74 7.76 -14.42 1.54
N CYS A 75 8.52 -13.52 0.92
CA CYS A 75 9.90 -13.24 1.28
C CYS A 75 9.99 -12.56 2.66
N ALA A 76 11.21 -12.35 3.14
CA ALA A 76 11.44 -11.49 4.30
C ALA A 76 10.83 -10.08 4.08
N PRO A 77 10.12 -9.50 5.06
CA PRO A 77 9.58 -8.15 4.94
C PRO A 77 10.67 -7.12 4.63
N TYR A 78 10.35 -6.19 3.73
CA TYR A 78 11.25 -5.08 3.39
C TYR A 78 10.84 -3.78 4.10
N PHE A 79 9.60 -3.67 4.60
CA PHE A 79 9.12 -2.47 5.27
C PHE A 79 8.03 -2.79 6.30
N GLY A 80 8.04 -2.08 7.42
CA GLY A 80 6.99 -2.12 8.44
C GLY A 80 6.10 -0.88 8.36
N SER A 81 4.80 -1.08 8.39
CA SER A 81 3.79 -0.03 8.24
C SER A 81 2.57 -0.31 9.13
N GLY A 82 1.47 0.39 8.84
CA GLY A 82 0.17 0.19 9.46
C GLY A 82 -0.92 0.96 8.72
N GLN A 83 -2.17 0.53 8.90
CA GLN A 83 -3.32 1.34 8.51
C GLN A 83 -3.26 2.69 9.23
N SER A 84 -3.66 3.70 8.51
CA SER A 84 -3.72 5.10 8.94
C SER A 84 -5.05 5.68 8.45
N LEU A 85 -5.42 6.85 8.94
CA LEU A 85 -6.73 7.46 8.69
C LEU A 85 -6.55 8.87 8.16
N ALA A 86 -7.14 9.15 7.00
CA ALA A 86 -7.23 10.50 6.44
C ALA A 86 -8.66 11.01 6.47
N VAL A 87 -8.82 12.32 6.65
CA VAL A 87 -10.11 13.03 6.61
C VAL A 87 -9.93 14.37 5.91
N ASP A 88 -11.01 14.91 5.35
CA ASP A 88 -11.06 16.33 5.03
C ASP A 88 -11.25 17.15 6.32
N THR A 89 -10.23 17.87 6.76
CA THR A 89 -10.21 18.62 8.02
C THR A 89 -11.02 19.92 7.98
N ALA A 90 -11.39 20.41 6.79
CA ALA A 90 -12.34 21.51 6.66
C ALA A 90 -13.78 21.03 6.93
N ARG A 91 -14.12 19.82 6.47
CA ARG A 91 -15.42 19.18 6.75
C ARG A 91 -15.50 18.58 8.15
N HIS A 92 -14.41 17.99 8.63
CA HIS A 92 -14.34 17.22 9.89
C HIS A 92 -13.24 17.74 10.83
N PRO A 93 -13.27 19.02 11.26
CA PRO A 93 -12.19 19.64 12.05
C PRO A 93 -12.00 19.04 13.46
N ALA A 94 -12.98 18.27 13.94
CA ALA A 94 -12.94 17.62 15.25
C ALA A 94 -12.38 16.18 15.20
N VAL A 95 -12.24 15.57 14.02
CA VAL A 95 -11.78 14.18 13.90
C VAL A 95 -10.27 14.13 14.01
N ARG A 96 -9.76 13.45 15.04
CA ARG A 96 -8.32 13.26 15.30
C ARG A 96 -7.89 11.81 15.18
N GLY A 97 -8.83 10.89 14.96
CA GLY A 97 -8.54 9.47 14.80
C GLY A 97 -9.79 8.61 14.85
N VAL A 98 -9.59 7.31 14.92
CA VAL A 98 -10.63 6.28 14.93
C VAL A 98 -11.61 6.44 16.10
N ALA A 99 -11.19 7.07 17.21
CA ALA A 99 -12.05 7.35 18.35
C ALA A 99 -13.20 8.33 18.02
N ASP A 100 -13.02 9.19 17.03
CA ASP A 100 -13.96 10.27 16.69
C ASP A 100 -14.89 9.92 15.52
N LEU A 101 -14.91 8.66 15.08
CA LEU A 101 -15.63 8.24 13.87
C LEU A 101 -17.08 7.80 14.09
N THR A 102 -17.61 7.96 15.31
CA THR A 102 -18.97 7.50 15.64
C THR A 102 -19.99 8.15 14.70
N GLY A 103 -20.75 7.33 13.97
CA GLY A 103 -21.74 7.78 12.98
C GLY A 103 -21.19 8.20 11.62
N LEU A 104 -19.87 8.25 11.43
CA LEU A 104 -19.21 8.63 10.17
C LEU A 104 -19.04 7.43 9.22
N THR A 105 -18.95 7.71 7.92
CA THR A 105 -18.71 6.68 6.89
C THR A 105 -17.22 6.59 6.55
N VAL A 106 -16.64 5.40 6.69
CA VAL A 106 -15.22 5.16 6.38
C VAL A 106 -15.07 4.47 5.02
N GLY A 107 -14.32 5.11 4.14
CA GLY A 107 -13.88 4.60 2.87
C GLY A 107 -12.72 3.61 3.00
N VAL A 108 -12.77 2.52 2.23
CA VAL A 108 -11.68 1.54 2.08
C VAL A 108 -11.60 1.05 0.64
N GLN A 109 -10.42 0.62 0.23
CA GLN A 109 -10.23 -0.03 -1.07
C GLN A 109 -10.51 -1.52 -0.96
N GLN A 110 -11.14 -2.09 -1.99
CA GLN A 110 -11.47 -3.50 -2.09
C GLN A 110 -10.21 -4.37 -2.13
N GLY A 111 -10.24 -5.46 -1.36
CA GLY A 111 -9.16 -6.44 -1.24
C GLY A 111 -8.01 -6.01 -0.34
N ASN A 112 -8.12 -4.86 0.34
CA ASN A 112 -7.06 -4.34 1.20
C ASN A 112 -7.26 -4.63 2.69
N THR A 113 -6.16 -4.61 3.45
CA THR A 113 -6.15 -4.95 4.89
C THR A 113 -6.88 -3.94 5.77
N SER A 114 -7.26 -2.77 5.24
CA SER A 114 -8.17 -1.82 5.87
C SER A 114 -9.61 -2.35 6.00
N GLU A 115 -10.07 -3.19 5.07
CA GLU A 115 -11.43 -3.74 5.08
C GLU A 115 -11.80 -4.48 6.38
N PRO A 116 -11.03 -5.50 6.83
CA PRO A 116 -11.34 -6.17 8.09
C PRO A 116 -11.28 -5.22 9.29
N VAL A 117 -10.44 -4.18 9.25
CA VAL A 117 -10.37 -3.17 10.33
C VAL A 117 -11.68 -2.38 10.40
N VAL A 118 -12.16 -1.83 9.28
CA VAL A 118 -13.41 -1.03 9.28
C VAL A 118 -14.64 -1.89 9.50
N LYS A 119 -14.67 -3.14 9.03
CA LYS A 119 -15.75 -4.10 9.33
C LYS A 119 -15.85 -4.36 10.83
N ARG A 120 -14.71 -4.51 11.52
CA ARG A 120 -14.69 -4.63 12.98
C ARG A 120 -15.20 -3.35 13.66
N LEU A 121 -14.75 -2.18 13.22
CA LEU A 121 -15.23 -0.90 13.79
C LEU A 121 -16.74 -0.71 13.62
N LEU A 122 -17.30 -1.12 12.48
CA LEU A 122 -18.75 -1.07 12.24
C LEU A 122 -19.49 -2.02 13.19
N ALA A 123 -19.01 -3.26 13.34
CA ALA A 123 -19.60 -4.23 14.25
C ALA A 123 -19.55 -3.76 15.73
N GLU A 124 -18.52 -2.99 16.09
CA GLU A 124 -18.38 -2.35 17.41
C GLU A 124 -19.23 -1.08 17.57
N GLY A 125 -19.95 -0.64 16.53
CA GLY A 125 -20.74 0.60 16.55
C GLY A 125 -19.91 1.88 16.58
N ARG A 126 -18.63 1.79 16.23
CA ARG A 126 -17.67 2.92 16.27
C ARG A 126 -17.68 3.76 15.00
N ILE A 127 -18.33 3.30 13.95
CA ILE A 127 -18.55 4.01 12.70
C ILE A 127 -20.01 3.82 12.24
N GLY A 128 -20.52 4.73 11.43
CA GLY A 128 -21.89 4.69 10.90
C GLY A 128 -22.04 3.89 9.61
N GLY A 129 -20.98 3.77 8.82
CA GLY A 129 -21.02 3.08 7.53
C GLY A 129 -19.65 2.79 6.94
N ILE A 130 -19.63 1.95 5.91
CA ILE A 130 -18.44 1.62 5.13
C ILE A 130 -18.72 1.95 3.66
N ARG A 131 -17.78 2.61 3.01
CA ARG A 131 -17.76 2.75 1.55
C ARG A 131 -16.59 1.98 0.97
N VAL A 132 -16.87 1.10 0.01
CA VAL A 132 -15.84 0.30 -0.65
C VAL A 132 -15.61 0.87 -2.05
N TYR A 133 -14.35 1.12 -2.37
CA TYR A 133 -13.89 1.57 -3.68
C TYR A 133 -13.17 0.42 -4.38
N ALA A 134 -13.38 0.25 -5.69
CA ALA A 134 -12.65 -0.75 -6.46
C ALA A 134 -11.14 -0.46 -6.43
N TYR A 135 -10.32 -1.46 -6.76
CA TYR A 135 -8.86 -1.37 -6.75
C TYR A 135 -8.35 -0.16 -7.54
N HIS A 136 -8.95 0.14 -8.69
CA HIS A 136 -8.54 1.25 -9.56
C HIS A 136 -9.18 2.61 -9.21
N GLU A 137 -9.99 2.70 -8.14
CA GLU A 137 -10.79 3.90 -7.79
C GLU A 137 -10.25 4.66 -6.56
N ILE A 138 -8.95 4.60 -6.26
CA ILE A 138 -8.38 5.31 -5.10
C ILE A 138 -8.51 6.83 -5.22
N ASP A 139 -8.29 7.39 -6.41
CA ASP A 139 -8.42 8.84 -6.63
C ASP A 139 -9.86 9.32 -6.34
N ARG A 140 -10.85 8.51 -6.74
CA ARG A 140 -12.26 8.74 -6.41
C ARG A 140 -12.49 8.77 -4.90
N ALA A 141 -11.79 7.95 -4.12
CA ALA A 141 -11.91 7.97 -2.67
C ALA A 141 -11.45 9.32 -2.07
N LEU A 142 -10.41 9.93 -2.63
CA LEU A 142 -9.92 11.25 -2.19
C LEU A 142 -10.88 12.38 -2.60
N ASP A 143 -11.44 12.32 -3.81
CA ASP A 143 -12.47 13.26 -4.23
C ASP A 143 -13.73 13.16 -3.37
N GLU A 144 -14.10 11.94 -2.99
CA GLU A 144 -15.26 11.66 -2.14
C GLU A 144 -15.04 12.03 -0.66
N LEU A 145 -13.79 12.09 -0.17
CA LEU A 145 -13.46 12.75 1.10
C LEU A 145 -13.76 14.25 1.06
N SER A 146 -13.60 14.91 -0.08
CA SER A 146 -13.84 16.35 -0.22
C SER A 146 -15.32 16.66 -0.46
N THR A 147 -16.03 15.76 -1.15
CA THR A 147 -17.43 15.97 -1.58
C THR A 147 -18.48 15.31 -0.70
N GLY A 148 -18.08 14.43 0.22
CA GLY A 148 -19.00 13.77 1.17
C GLY A 148 -19.53 12.41 0.75
N GLY A 149 -18.87 11.75 -0.21
CA GLY A 149 -19.11 10.32 -0.46
C GLY A 149 -18.60 9.43 0.67
N CYS A 150 -17.50 9.83 1.34
CA CYS A 150 -17.12 9.31 2.65
C CYS A 150 -16.58 10.43 3.56
N ASP A 151 -16.44 10.14 4.84
CA ASP A 151 -16.01 11.10 5.87
C ASP A 151 -14.55 10.89 6.28
N ALA A 152 -14.09 9.64 6.20
CA ALA A 152 -12.71 9.25 6.41
C ALA A 152 -12.30 8.19 5.40
N PHE A 153 -10.99 8.03 5.17
CA PHE A 153 -10.43 7.01 4.30
C PHE A 153 -9.28 6.31 5.02
N MET A 154 -9.33 4.97 5.06
CA MET A 154 -8.33 4.16 5.74
C MET A 154 -7.46 3.43 4.72
N LYS A 155 -6.14 3.61 4.85
CA LYS A 155 -5.14 2.94 4.02
C LYS A 155 -3.78 2.91 4.72
N LEU A 156 -2.80 2.18 4.17
CA LEU A 156 -1.42 2.19 4.67
C LEU A 156 -0.87 3.62 4.76
N GLY A 157 -0.17 3.91 5.86
CA GLY A 157 0.34 5.25 6.16
C GLY A 157 1.20 5.89 5.06
N PRO A 158 2.16 5.18 4.43
CA PRO A 158 2.90 5.72 3.30
C PRO A 158 2.03 6.13 2.12
N VAL A 159 0.96 5.37 1.85
CA VAL A 159 0.06 5.67 0.75
C VAL A 159 -0.76 6.91 1.07
N LEU A 160 -1.37 6.99 2.26
CA LEU A 160 -2.09 8.20 2.64
C LEU A 160 -1.18 9.43 2.64
N ARG A 161 0.03 9.33 3.21
CA ARG A 161 0.99 10.43 3.19
C ARG A 161 1.27 10.92 1.78
N TRP A 162 1.40 10.02 0.80
CA TRP A 162 1.62 10.42 -0.59
C TRP A 162 0.37 11.07 -1.19
N LEU A 163 -0.77 10.39 -1.08
CA LEU A 163 -2.03 10.80 -1.68
C LEU A 163 -2.51 12.15 -1.16
N THR A 164 -2.21 12.51 0.09
CA THR A 164 -2.68 13.78 0.68
C THR A 164 -1.77 14.98 0.38
N ARG A 165 -0.58 14.80 -0.21
CA ARG A 165 0.39 15.90 -0.42
C ARG A 165 -0.19 17.08 -1.21
N ASP A 166 -0.99 16.77 -2.21
CA ASP A 166 -1.56 17.75 -3.13
C ASP A 166 -3.03 18.09 -2.81
N HIS A 167 -3.55 17.61 -1.66
CA HIS A 167 -4.93 17.84 -1.21
C HIS A 167 -4.95 18.73 0.04
N PRO A 168 -5.09 20.06 -0.10
CA PRO A 168 -4.82 21.03 0.97
C PRO A 168 -5.76 20.96 2.18
N HIS A 169 -6.87 20.24 2.09
CA HIS A 169 -7.81 20.04 3.19
C HIS A 169 -7.85 18.60 3.68
N VAL A 170 -7.14 17.68 3.02
CA VAL A 170 -7.14 16.27 3.43
C VAL A 170 -5.86 16.00 4.21
N ASP A 171 -6.00 15.67 5.49
CA ASP A 171 -4.88 15.36 6.37
C ASP A 171 -4.97 13.93 6.89
N VAL A 172 -3.81 13.31 7.09
CA VAL A 172 -3.72 12.06 7.85
C VAL A 172 -3.73 12.39 9.35
N VAL A 173 -4.82 12.02 10.02
CA VAL A 173 -5.07 12.39 11.43
C VAL A 173 -4.58 11.33 12.41
N GLU A 174 -4.44 10.08 11.98
CA GLU A 174 -3.90 9.00 12.80
C GLU A 174 -3.05 8.03 11.97
N TYR A 175 -1.87 7.68 12.50
CA TYR A 175 -0.97 6.70 11.90
C TYR A 175 -0.84 5.46 12.79
N GLY A 176 -0.61 4.29 12.18
CA GLY A 176 -0.24 3.07 12.91
C GLY A 176 -1.38 2.43 13.70
N ILE A 177 -2.61 2.50 13.18
CA ILE A 177 -3.82 1.85 13.72
C ILE A 177 -3.63 0.32 13.77
N THR A 178 -2.87 -0.21 12.82
CA THR A 178 -2.39 -1.60 12.79
C THR A 178 -0.86 -1.63 12.72
N ARG A 179 -0.28 -2.81 12.91
CA ARG A 179 1.12 -3.10 12.58
C ARG A 179 1.13 -4.13 11.46
N GLU A 180 1.74 -3.78 10.35
CA GLU A 180 1.72 -4.57 9.12
C GLU A 180 3.13 -4.70 8.55
N GLU A 181 3.46 -5.92 8.12
CA GLU A 181 4.70 -6.21 7.41
C GLU A 181 4.42 -6.24 5.91
N ILE A 182 5.23 -5.52 5.14
CA ILE A 182 5.13 -5.46 3.69
C ILE A 182 6.27 -6.29 3.09
N ALA A 183 5.91 -7.18 2.16
CA ALA A 183 6.86 -8.13 1.59
C ALA A 183 6.51 -8.49 0.14
N LEU A 184 7.52 -8.97 -0.59
CA LEU A 184 7.34 -9.61 -1.88
C LEU A 184 6.66 -10.97 -1.69
N ALA A 185 5.73 -11.30 -2.57
CA ALA A 185 5.07 -12.61 -2.61
C ALA A 185 5.40 -13.35 -3.91
N VAL A 186 5.59 -14.66 -3.81
CA VAL A 186 5.76 -15.60 -4.92
C VAL A 186 4.71 -16.71 -4.81
N ARG A 187 4.55 -17.51 -5.87
CA ARG A 187 3.65 -18.67 -5.85
C ARG A 187 3.95 -19.60 -4.67
N LEU A 188 2.90 -20.19 -4.10
CA LEU A 188 3.08 -21.24 -3.10
C LEU A 188 3.94 -22.38 -3.65
N GLY A 189 4.92 -22.80 -2.86
CA GLY A 189 5.85 -23.87 -3.22
C GLY A 189 7.01 -23.45 -4.14
N ASP A 190 7.06 -22.19 -4.61
CA ASP A 190 8.20 -21.67 -5.39
C ASP A 190 9.36 -21.25 -4.47
N ASP A 191 9.85 -22.21 -3.69
CA ASP A 191 10.89 -21.99 -2.67
C ASP A 191 12.24 -21.60 -3.28
N VAL A 192 12.49 -22.00 -4.53
CA VAL A 192 13.70 -21.61 -5.28
C VAL A 192 13.67 -20.12 -5.57
N LEU A 193 12.61 -19.61 -6.21
CA LEU A 193 12.50 -18.18 -6.49
C LEU A 193 12.45 -17.35 -5.21
N ARG A 194 11.73 -17.82 -4.19
CA ARG A 194 11.69 -17.15 -2.88
C ARG A 194 13.10 -17.03 -2.28
N GLY A 195 13.87 -18.11 -2.26
CA GLY A 195 15.24 -18.11 -1.74
C GLY A 195 16.17 -17.18 -2.52
N GLU A 196 16.10 -17.20 -3.86
CA GLU A 196 16.87 -16.28 -4.72
C GLU A 196 16.54 -14.81 -4.41
N LEU A 197 15.25 -14.48 -4.26
CA LEU A 197 14.81 -13.12 -3.92
C LEU A 197 15.23 -12.70 -2.52
N GLU A 198 15.12 -13.60 -1.53
CA GLU A 198 15.54 -13.33 -0.15
C GLU A 198 17.04 -13.06 -0.04
N ASP A 199 17.87 -13.84 -0.74
CA ASP A 199 19.32 -13.63 -0.76
C ASP A 199 19.69 -12.35 -1.52
N ALA A 200 19.03 -12.06 -2.65
CA ALA A 200 19.22 -10.81 -3.37
C ALA A 200 18.81 -9.59 -2.53
N GLN A 201 17.64 -9.65 -1.86
CA GLN A 201 17.15 -8.58 -1.00
C GLN A 201 18.09 -8.35 0.19
N ARG A 202 18.56 -9.41 0.84
CA ARG A 202 19.55 -9.32 1.93
C ARG A 202 20.82 -8.63 1.47
N ALA A 203 21.26 -8.93 0.26
CA ALA A 203 22.47 -8.34 -0.29
C ALA A 203 22.27 -6.86 -0.69
N LEU A 204 21.08 -6.47 -1.18
CA LEU A 204 20.70 -5.05 -1.35
C LEU A 204 20.61 -4.30 -0.02
N ALA A 205 20.22 -4.98 1.07
CA ALA A 205 20.25 -4.39 2.40
C ALA A 205 21.70 -4.18 2.88
N GLN A 206 22.57 -5.17 2.68
CA GLN A 206 23.98 -5.11 3.09
C GLN A 206 24.79 -4.03 2.36
N ASP A 207 24.48 -3.76 1.09
CA ASP A 207 25.16 -2.72 0.31
C ASP A 207 24.49 -1.33 0.40
N GLY A 208 23.43 -1.19 1.20
CA GLY A 208 22.72 0.06 1.44
C GLY A 208 21.72 0.47 0.34
N THR A 209 21.59 -0.31 -0.73
CA THR A 209 20.63 -0.03 -1.80
C THR A 209 19.19 -0.04 -1.28
N LEU A 210 18.82 -1.03 -0.45
CA LEU A 210 17.47 -1.12 0.10
C LEU A 210 17.13 0.10 0.98
N ASP A 211 18.05 0.50 1.85
CA ASP A 211 17.87 1.66 2.73
C ASP A 211 17.73 2.96 1.92
N ALA A 212 18.51 3.11 0.85
CA ALA A 212 18.39 4.25 -0.05
C ALA A 212 17.02 4.30 -0.76
N LEU A 213 16.48 3.14 -1.17
CA LEU A 213 15.14 3.05 -1.76
C LEU A 213 14.05 3.39 -0.73
N ILE A 214 14.14 2.85 0.48
CA ILE A 214 13.21 3.15 1.58
C ILE A 214 13.24 4.65 1.89
N SER A 215 14.43 5.23 2.01
CA SER A 215 14.59 6.66 2.30
C SER A 215 14.00 7.55 1.21
N ARG A 216 14.18 7.16 -0.06
CA ARG A 216 13.67 7.93 -1.20
C ARG A 216 12.14 7.91 -1.30
N TRP A 217 11.52 6.76 -1.02
CA TRP A 217 10.11 6.54 -1.34
C TRP A 217 9.19 6.49 -0.13
N LEU A 218 9.65 5.89 0.97
CA LEU A 218 8.81 5.50 2.10
C LEU A 218 9.08 6.30 3.37
N ALA A 219 10.21 7.01 3.48
CA ALA A 219 10.48 7.88 4.61
C ALA A 219 9.44 9.02 4.70
N PRO A 220 9.11 9.48 5.92
CA PRO A 220 8.42 10.76 6.09
C PRO A 220 9.30 11.87 5.48
N ASP A 221 8.71 12.80 4.74
CA ASP A 221 9.43 13.99 4.31
C ASP A 221 9.86 14.75 5.58
N ASP A 222 11.16 14.81 5.85
CA ASP A 222 11.72 15.60 6.95
C ASP A 222 11.74 17.11 6.65
N GLY A 223 11.05 17.53 5.59
CA GLY A 223 11.01 18.92 5.13
C GLY A 223 12.33 19.42 4.54
N THR A 224 13.36 18.58 4.36
CA THR A 224 14.72 19.03 4.01
C THR A 224 15.16 18.74 2.58
N SER A 225 14.32 18.18 1.70
CA SER A 225 14.76 17.80 0.34
C SER A 225 13.91 18.29 -0.83
N LEU A 226 13.10 19.34 -0.66
CA LEU A 226 12.66 20.15 -1.81
C LEU A 226 13.66 21.29 -2.08
N GLY A 227 14.88 20.88 -2.39
CA GLY A 227 15.91 21.73 -2.95
C GLY A 227 16.06 21.44 -4.45
N THR A 228 15.60 22.38 -5.27
CA THR A 228 15.92 22.56 -6.71
C THR A 228 15.49 21.46 -7.68
N ARG A 229 14.48 21.78 -8.52
CA ARG A 229 14.71 22.11 -9.94
C ARG A 229 13.64 23.10 -10.43
#